data_AF-A0A9D9LSI7-F1
#
_entry.id   AF-A0A9D9LSI7-F1
#
_cell.length_a   1.000
_cell.length_b   1.000
_cell.length_c   1.000
_cell.angle_alpha   90.00
_cell.angle_beta   90.00
_cell.angle_gamma   90.00
#
_symmetry.space_group_name_H-M   'P 1'
#
loop_
_entity.id
_entity.type
_entity.pdbx_description
1 polymer ?
#
loop_
_entity_poly.entity_id
_entity_poly.type
_entity_poly.pdbx_seq_one_letter_code
_entity_poly.pdbx_strand_id
1 'polypeptide(L)'
;MRELAVRKNTRNDIITSQSTVQYKPRSPQELTARYNLKREQYKELKMTSDSPETREQLVMIYSEVKVLGWALGKDEKTIIREMSF
;
A
#
# COMPACT_ATOMS: atom_id res chain seq x y z
N MET A 1 61.94 25.74 8.58
CA MET A 1 61.19 24.64 9.25
C MET A 1 59.75 25.11 9.42
N ARG A 2 58.81 24.66 8.57
CA ARG A 2 57.39 25.04 8.65
C ARG A 2 56.64 23.95 9.42
N GLU A 3 56.03 24.31 10.55
CA GLU A 3 55.15 23.44 11.33
C GLU A 3 53.92 23.01 10.52
N LEU A 4 53.58 21.73 10.66
CA LEU A 4 52.43 21.09 10.03
C LEU A 4 51.14 21.54 10.73
N ALA A 5 50.29 22.28 10.02
CA ALA A 5 48.94 22.60 10.48
C ALA A 5 48.11 21.32 10.59
N VAL A 6 47.79 20.95 11.83
CA VAL A 6 46.86 19.89 12.21
C VAL A 6 45.53 20.12 11.52
N ARG A 7 45.16 19.24 10.58
CA ARG A 7 43.83 19.21 9.97
C ARG A 7 42.80 18.96 11.06
N LYS A 8 41.99 19.97 11.39
CA LYS A 8 40.78 19.80 12.20
C LYS A 8 39.84 18.87 11.42
N ASN A 9 39.69 17.64 11.90
CA ASN A 9 38.71 16.68 11.40
C ASN A 9 37.32 17.19 11.78
N THR A 10 36.70 17.96 10.88
CA THR A 10 35.36 18.50 11.06
C THR A 10 34.32 17.40 10.85
N ARG A 11 33.79 16.95 11.99
CA ARG A 11 32.34 16.89 12.29
C ARG A 11 31.47 16.05 11.34
N ASN A 12 31.17 14.83 11.78
CA ASN A 12 29.83 14.34 12.17
C ASN A 12 28.56 14.66 11.33
N ASP A 13 28.63 15.21 10.12
CA ASP A 13 27.42 15.67 9.43
C ASP A 13 26.74 14.59 8.56
N ILE A 14 27.17 13.33 8.67
CA ILE A 14 26.53 12.19 8.00
C ILE A 14 25.85 11.29 9.03
N ILE A 15 25.12 11.88 9.98
CA ILE A 15 24.00 11.16 10.57
C ILE A 15 22.89 11.25 9.53
N THR A 16 22.89 10.29 8.62
CA THR A 16 21.73 9.93 7.83
C THR A 16 20.54 9.93 8.77
N SER A 17 19.68 10.93 8.64
CA SER A 17 18.32 10.88 9.16
C SER A 17 17.61 9.79 8.39
N GLN A 18 17.96 8.55 8.73
CA GLN A 18 17.19 7.36 8.46
C GLN A 18 15.92 7.60 9.25
N SER A 19 14.99 8.31 8.62
CA SER A 19 13.60 8.34 9.04
C SER A 19 13.23 6.87 9.15
N THR A 20 13.19 6.38 10.38
CA THR A 20 12.53 5.12 10.66
C THR A 20 11.13 5.38 10.14
N VAL A 21 10.81 4.79 8.99
CA VAL A 21 9.46 4.88 8.42
C VAL A 21 8.60 4.23 9.48
N GLN A 22 8.08 5.04 10.41
CA GLN A 22 7.19 4.57 11.43
C GLN A 22 5.97 4.09 10.66
N TYR A 23 5.83 2.77 10.59
CA TYR A 23 4.71 2.15 9.92
C TYR A 23 3.46 2.55 10.70
N LYS A 24 2.79 3.61 10.25
CA LYS A 24 1.55 4.05 10.84
C LYS A 24 0.45 3.15 10.29
N PRO A 25 -0.32 2.46 11.14
CA PRO A 25 -1.51 1.76 10.70
C PRO A 25 -2.41 2.74 9.93
N ARG A 26 -2.98 2.27 8.81
CA ARG A 26 -3.91 3.09 8.03
C ARG A 26 -5.10 3.48 8.89
N SER A 27 -5.61 4.68 8.70
CA SER A 27 -6.85 5.09 9.37
C SER A 27 -8.05 4.31 8.81
N PRO A 28 -9.14 4.18 9.56
CA PRO A 28 -10.38 3.57 9.06
C PRO A 28 -10.90 4.26 7.79
N GLN A 29 -10.73 5.58 7.68
CA GLN A 29 -11.12 6.35 6.49
C GLN A 29 -10.27 5.97 5.28
N GLU A 30 -8.96 5.81 5.45
CA GLU A 30 -8.07 5.38 4.37
C GLU A 30 -8.38 3.94 3.93
N LEU A 31 -8.65 3.04 4.88
CA LEU A 31 -9.08 1.67 4.57
C LEU A 31 -10.40 1.67 3.77
N THR A 32 -11.36 2.50 4.16
CA THR A 32 -12.65 2.63 3.47
C THR A 32 -12.47 3.18 2.05
N ALA A 33 -11.67 4.22 1.88
CA ALA A 33 -11.38 4.79 0.57
C ALA A 33 -10.72 3.77 -0.36
N ARG A 34 -9.72 3.02 0.14
CA ARG A 34 -9.05 1.96 -0.63
C ARG A 34 -10.00 0.80 -0.96
N TYR A 35 -10.84 0.39 -0.02
CA TYR A 35 -11.82 -0.67 -0.24
C TYR A 35 -12.77 -0.31 -1.39
N ASN A 36 -13.30 0.92 -1.38
CA ASN A 36 -14.18 1.39 -2.45
C ASN A 36 -13.44 1.50 -3.79
N LEU A 37 -12.23 2.07 -3.81
CA LEU A 37 -11.42 2.16 -5.03
C LEU A 37 -11.16 0.77 -5.65
N LYS A 38 -10.77 -0.21 -4.84
CA LYS A 38 -10.48 -1.57 -5.31
C LYS A 38 -11.73 -2.29 -5.80
N ARG A 39 -12.89 -2.04 -5.20
CA ARG A 39 -14.17 -2.55 -5.70
C ARG A 39 -14.51 -2.04 -7.09
N GLU A 40 -14.32 -0.75 -7.36
CA GLU A 40 -14.57 -0.18 -8.68
C GLU A 40 -13.57 -0.72 -9.71
N GLN A 41 -12.28 -0.79 -9.37
CA GLN A 41 -11.26 -1.41 -10.24
C GLN A 41 -11.58 -2.89 -10.55
N TYR A 42 -12.10 -3.64 -9.58
CA TYR A 42 -12.53 -5.01 -9.79
C TYR A 42 -13.67 -5.08 -10.80
N LYS A 43 -14.68 -4.21 -10.70
CA LYS A 43 -15.82 -4.18 -11.62
C LYS A 43 -15.38 -3.87 -13.05
N GLU A 44 -14.55 -2.84 -13.23
CA GLU A 44 -14.02 -2.44 -14.53
C GLU A 44 -13.22 -3.58 -15.18
N LEU A 45 -12.34 -4.22 -14.42
CA LEU A 45 -11.52 -5.33 -14.92
C LEU A 45 -12.36 -6.58 -15.19
N LYS A 46 -13.40 -6.85 -14.39
CA LYS A 46 -14.34 -7.96 -14.62
C LYS A 46 -15.11 -7.82 -15.94
N MET A 47 -15.40 -6.59 -16.36
CA MET A 47 -16.08 -6.33 -17.63
C MET A 47 -15.18 -6.48 -18.86
N THR A 48 -13.86 -6.44 -18.67
CA THR A 48 -12.85 -6.41 -19.75
C THR A 48 -11.92 -7.62 -19.75
N SER A 49 -12.20 -8.63 -18.92
CA SER A 49 -11.28 -9.76 -18.67
C SER A 49 -11.39 -10.88 -19.71
N ASP A 50 -10.86 -10.61 -20.90
CA ASP A 50 -10.81 -11.57 -22.00
C ASP A 50 -9.47 -12.31 -22.11
N SER A 51 -8.43 -11.85 -21.40
CA SER A 51 -7.07 -12.42 -21.46
C SER A 51 -6.65 -13.16 -20.17
N PRO A 52 -5.67 -14.07 -20.22
CA PRO A 52 -5.10 -14.67 -19.01
C PRO A 52 -4.52 -13.66 -18.02
N GLU A 53 -3.83 -12.62 -18.50
CA GLU A 53 -3.21 -11.58 -17.67
C GLU A 53 -4.27 -10.76 -16.92
N THR A 54 -5.38 -10.42 -17.59
CA THR A 54 -6.50 -9.71 -16.97
C THR A 54 -7.20 -10.59 -15.92
N ARG A 55 -7.22 -11.92 -16.08
CA ARG A 55 -7.72 -12.86 -15.05
C ARG A 55 -6.81 -12.90 -13.82
N GLU A 56 -5.49 -12.93 -13.99
CA GLU A 56 -4.56 -12.88 -12.86
C GLU A 56 -4.70 -11.57 -12.07
N GLN A 57 -4.78 -10.44 -12.77
CA GLN A 57 -5.04 -9.14 -12.16
C GLN A 57 -6.39 -9.12 -11.42
N LEU A 58 -7.42 -9.77 -11.96
CA LEU A 58 -8.74 -9.87 -11.34
C LEU A 58 -8.67 -10.62 -10.00
N VAL A 59 -7.96 -11.75 -9.95
CA VAL A 59 -7.75 -12.53 -8.72
C VAL A 59 -6.99 -11.71 -7.68
N MET A 60 -5.95 -10.99 -8.11
CA MET A 60 -5.17 -10.11 -7.23
C MET A 60 -6.05 -9.02 -6.61
N ILE A 61 -6.80 -8.27 -7.42
CA ILE A 61 -7.68 -7.20 -6.92
C ILE A 61 -8.77 -7.78 -6.00
N TYR A 62 -9.36 -8.91 -6.37
CA TYR A 62 -10.37 -9.60 -5.54
C TYR A 62 -9.83 -9.93 -4.14
N SER A 63 -8.60 -10.45 -4.06
CA SER A 63 -7.95 -10.76 -2.79
C SER A 63 -7.70 -9.50 -1.94
N GLU A 64 -7.34 -8.39 -2.58
CA GLU A 64 -7.11 -7.11 -1.91
C GLU A 64 -8.41 -6.52 -1.36
N VAL A 65 -9.52 -6.60 -2.11
CA VAL A 65 -10.85 -6.20 -1.63
C VAL A 65 -11.26 -7.00 -0.40
N LYS A 66 -11.02 -8.32 -0.38
CA LYS A 66 -11.32 -9.18 0.77
C LYS A 66 -10.54 -8.78 2.02
N VAL A 67 -9.23 -8.60 1.91
CA VAL A 67 -8.38 -8.20 3.03
C VAL A 67 -8.80 -6.84 3.59
N LEU A 68 -9.11 -5.87 2.71
CA LEU A 68 -9.59 -4.56 3.13
C LEU A 68 -10.97 -4.64 3.81
N GLY A 69 -11.88 -5.49 3.29
CA GLY A 69 -13.19 -5.72 3.89
C GLY A 69 -13.09 -6.32 5.30
N TRP A 70 -12.24 -7.33 5.48
CA TRP A 70 -11.98 -7.92 6.79
C TRP A 70 -11.33 -6.93 7.76
N ALA A 71 -10.40 -6.10 7.29
CA ALA A 71 -9.80 -5.03 8.10
C ALA A 71 -10.81 -3.96 8.54
N LEU A 72 -11.92 -3.80 7.80
CA LEU A 72 -13.06 -2.95 8.14
C LEU A 72 -14.13 -3.69 8.99
N GLY A 73 -13.90 -4.95 9.36
CA GLY A 73 -14.84 -5.76 10.14
C GLY A 73 -16.03 -6.31 9.34
N LYS A 74 -15.97 -6.29 8.01
CA LYS A 74 -17.01 -6.90 7.15
C LYS A 74 -16.81 -8.41 7.10
N ASP A 75 -17.91 -9.16 7.14
CA ASP A 75 -17.89 -10.60 6.90
C ASP A 75 -17.78 -10.93 5.40
N GLU A 76 -17.37 -12.16 5.10
CA GLU A 76 -17.19 -12.64 3.73
C GLU A 76 -18.45 -12.49 2.85
N LYS A 77 -19.63 -12.78 3.39
CA LYS A 77 -20.88 -12.72 2.60
C LYS A 77 -21.22 -11.28 2.25
N THR A 78 -20.99 -10.35 3.16
CA THR A 78 -21.15 -8.92 2.91
C THR A 78 -20.20 -8.45 1.80
N ILE A 79 -18.93 -8.85 1.83
CA ILE A 79 -17.93 -8.47 0.82
C ILE A 79 -18.32 -9.01 -0.56
N ILE A 80 -18.69 -10.29 -0.66
CA ILE A 80 -19.13 -10.92 -1.92
C ILE A 80 -20.37 -10.22 -2.48
N ARG A 81 -21.36 -9.92 -1.64
CA ARG A 81 -22.56 -9.18 -2.05
C ARG A 81 -22.20 -7.80 -2.61
N GLU A 82 -21.31 -7.06 -1.94
CA GLU A 82 -20.88 -5.74 -2.38
C GLU A 82 -20.06 -5.75 -3.68
N MET A 83 -19.44 -6.87 -4.07
CA MET A 83 -18.75 -7.00 -5.37
C MET A 83 -19.64 -7.52 -6.50
N SER A 84 -20.85 -7.99 -6.18
CA SER A 84 -21.77 -8.59 -7.16
C SER A 84 -22.76 -7.58 -7.77
N PHE A 85 -22.90 -6.40 -7.15
CA PHE A 85 -23.76 -5.29 -7.58
C PHE A 85 -22.95 -4.13 -8.14
#